data_AF-A0A1N6XPQ4-F1
#
_entry.id   AF-A0A1N6XPQ4-F1
#
_cell.length_a   1.000
_cell.length_b   1.000
_cell.length_c   1.000
_cell.angle_alpha   90.00
_cell.angle_beta   90.00
_cell.angle_gamma   90.00
#
_symmetry.space_group_name_H-M   'P 1'
#
loop_
_entity.id
_entity.type
_entity.pdbx_description
1 polymer ?
#
loop_
_entity_poly.entity_id
_entity_poly.type
_entity_poly.pdbx_seq_one_letter_code
_entity_poly.pdbx_strand_id
1 'polypeptide(L)'
;MSLHEVAIYLTTKAKEGSGELADAYGRSAFNRYYYATFLTVRELLGALDSSWQGTSHANIPGMLEDAVINKIKKAAKAQGKSGLITKGREQSLISQAVSSATEIAHLMRAAYSVRVVSDYEPENKLVFKKQTFEIIGHTDSEAKNWMIRASREKGVLLSISKELGLVS
;
A
#
# COMPACT_ATOMS: atom_id res chain seq x y z
N MET A 1 9.15 -6.65 6.85
CA MET A 1 10.42 -7.07 6.22
C MET A 1 10.36 -8.55 5.80
N SER A 2 10.10 -9.48 6.72
CA SER A 2 10.08 -10.93 6.43
C SER A 2 9.16 -11.38 5.29
N LEU A 3 7.91 -10.90 5.20
CA LEU A 3 7.00 -11.33 4.12
C LEU A 3 7.46 -10.91 2.72
N HIS A 4 8.16 -9.78 2.61
CA HIS A 4 8.65 -9.29 1.33
C HIS A 4 9.81 -10.15 0.81
N GLU A 5 10.70 -10.56 1.70
CA GLU A 5 11.81 -11.47 1.39
C GLU A 5 11.29 -12.85 1.00
N VAL A 6 10.27 -13.35 1.70
CA VAL A 6 9.57 -14.59 1.30
C VAL A 6 8.96 -14.45 -0.09
N ALA A 7 8.34 -13.31 -0.42
CA ALA A 7 7.80 -13.06 -1.75
C ALA A 7 8.89 -13.08 -2.84
N ILE A 8 10.07 -12.52 -2.56
CA ILE A 8 11.23 -12.56 -3.47
C ILE A 8 11.68 -14.01 -3.68
N TYR A 9 11.82 -14.79 -2.61
CA TYR A 9 12.20 -16.20 -2.72
C TYR A 9 11.19 -17.00 -3.57
N LEU A 10 9.89 -16.81 -3.34
CA LEU A 10 8.83 -17.46 -4.11
C LEU A 10 8.84 -17.03 -5.58
N THR A 11 9.12 -15.76 -5.86
CA THR A 11 9.30 -15.25 -7.23
C THR A 11 10.44 -15.95 -7.93
N THR A 12 11.57 -16.15 -7.26
CA THR A 12 12.71 -16.90 -7.81
C THR A 12 12.31 -18.34 -8.11
N LYS A 13 11.62 -19.03 -7.18
CA LYS A 13 11.17 -20.41 -7.39
C LYS A 13 10.16 -20.55 -8.54
N ALA A 14 9.26 -19.57 -8.70
CA ALA A 14 8.35 -19.53 -9.82
C ALA A 14 9.10 -19.43 -11.17
N LYS A 15 10.16 -18.63 -11.24
CA LYS A 15 10.96 -18.42 -12.46
C LYS A 15 11.89 -19.58 -12.79
N GLU A 16 12.37 -20.31 -11.79
CA GLU A 16 13.18 -21.53 -11.96
C GLU A 16 12.34 -22.74 -12.37
N GLY A 17 11.05 -22.73 -12.01
CA GLY A 17 10.13 -23.85 -12.24
C GLY A 17 9.42 -23.81 -13.58
N SER A 18 8.53 -24.79 -13.78
CA SER A 18 7.56 -24.82 -14.87
C SER A 18 6.25 -25.47 -14.43
N GLY A 19 5.19 -25.28 -15.21
CA GLY A 19 3.88 -25.90 -14.97
C GLY A 19 3.19 -25.40 -13.70
N GLU A 20 2.36 -26.27 -13.11
CA GLU A 20 1.48 -25.92 -11.98
C GLU A 20 2.23 -25.49 -10.72
N LEU A 21 3.41 -26.07 -10.47
CA LEU A 21 4.20 -25.70 -9.30
C LEU A 21 4.77 -24.28 -9.42
N ALA A 22 5.20 -23.87 -10.63
CA ALA A 22 5.61 -22.50 -10.89
C ALA A 22 4.46 -21.50 -10.72
N ASP A 23 3.27 -21.86 -11.23
CA ASP A 23 2.04 -21.08 -11.05
C ASP A 23 1.72 -20.88 -9.55
N ALA A 24 1.75 -21.97 -8.77
CA ALA A 24 1.52 -21.93 -7.33
C ALA A 24 2.54 -21.05 -6.59
N TYR A 25 3.82 -21.12 -6.95
CA TYR A 25 4.86 -20.25 -6.38
C TYR A 25 4.61 -18.77 -6.70
N GLY A 26 4.29 -18.44 -7.96
CA GLY A 26 4.09 -17.05 -8.35
C GLY A 26 2.82 -16.43 -7.74
N ARG A 27 1.71 -17.18 -7.66
CA ARG A 27 0.51 -16.75 -6.90
C ARG A 27 0.82 -16.51 -5.43
N SER A 28 1.55 -17.43 -4.83
CA SER A 28 2.02 -17.29 -3.44
C SER A 28 2.91 -16.06 -3.27
N ALA A 29 3.76 -15.75 -4.24
CA ALA A 29 4.60 -14.55 -4.22
C ALA A 29 3.74 -13.27 -4.24
N PHE A 30 2.75 -13.17 -5.14
CA PHE A 30 1.82 -12.04 -5.19
C PHE A 30 1.09 -11.82 -3.87
N ASN A 31 0.60 -12.90 -3.24
CA ASN A 31 -0.02 -12.83 -1.92
C ASN A 31 0.93 -12.26 -0.86
N ARG A 32 2.19 -12.70 -0.86
CA ARG A 32 3.18 -12.22 0.10
C ARG A 32 3.58 -10.76 -0.15
N TYR A 33 3.67 -10.33 -1.41
CA TYR A 33 3.84 -8.92 -1.76
C TYR A 33 2.66 -8.06 -1.28
N TYR A 34 1.43 -8.53 -1.50
CA TYR A 34 0.24 -7.87 -0.99
C TYR A 34 0.27 -7.73 0.53
N TYR A 35 0.49 -8.81 1.27
CA TYR A 35 0.49 -8.76 2.73
C TYR A 35 1.63 -7.90 3.30
N ALA A 36 2.82 -7.94 2.69
CA ALA A 36 3.91 -7.05 3.09
C ALA A 36 3.49 -5.57 2.97
N THR A 37 2.84 -5.21 1.86
CA THR A 37 2.31 -3.86 1.61
C THR A 37 1.17 -3.50 2.57
N PHE A 38 0.21 -4.40 2.76
CA PHE A 38 -0.91 -4.25 3.68
C PHE A 38 -0.45 -3.96 5.10
N LEU A 39 0.55 -4.71 5.60
CA LEU A 39 1.07 -4.50 6.95
C LEU A 39 1.72 -3.12 7.11
N THR A 40 2.46 -2.65 6.09
CA THR A 40 3.01 -1.29 6.07
C THR A 40 1.90 -0.24 6.18
N VAL A 41 0.81 -0.40 5.43
CA VAL A 41 -0.34 0.52 5.47
C VAL A 41 -1.09 0.42 6.81
N ARG A 42 -1.22 -0.79 7.37
CA ARG A 42 -1.85 -1.00 8.68
C ARG A 42 -1.07 -0.30 9.80
N GLU A 43 0.25 -0.31 9.75
CA GLU A 43 1.09 0.44 10.68
C GLU A 43 0.87 1.95 10.56
N LEU A 44 0.75 2.49 9.34
CA LEU A 44 0.40 3.90 9.11
C LEU A 44 -0.94 4.24 9.77
N LEU A 45 -1.98 3.46 9.47
CA LEU A 45 -3.32 3.68 10.01
C LEU A 45 -3.29 3.64 11.55
N GLY A 46 -2.60 2.66 12.11
CA GLY A 46 -2.45 2.52 13.56
C GLY A 46 -1.67 3.64 14.25
N ALA A 47 -0.68 4.21 13.57
CA ALA A 47 0.05 5.36 14.08
C ALA A 47 -0.83 6.62 14.13
N LEU A 48 -1.71 6.80 13.14
CA LEU A 48 -2.65 7.92 13.09
C LEU A 48 -3.83 7.74 14.05
N ASP A 49 -4.31 6.52 14.20
CA ASP A 49 -5.41 6.16 15.08
C ASP A 49 -5.39 4.65 15.37
N SER A 50 -5.22 4.26 16.63
CA SER A 50 -5.13 2.83 16.99
C SER A 50 -6.40 2.05 16.64
N SER A 51 -7.56 2.71 16.60
CA SER A 51 -8.82 2.08 16.19
C SER A 51 -8.84 1.68 14.71
N TRP A 52 -7.98 2.28 13.87
CA TRP A 52 -7.91 2.01 12.44
C TRP A 52 -7.04 0.80 12.07
N GLN A 53 -6.30 0.22 13.04
CA GLN A 53 -5.48 -0.98 12.79
C GLN A 53 -6.29 -2.19 12.33
N GLY A 54 -7.56 -2.27 12.73
CA GLY A 54 -8.47 -3.36 12.37
C GLY A 54 -9.21 -3.19 11.04
N THR A 55 -8.88 -2.16 10.25
CA THR A 55 -9.56 -1.89 8.98
C THR A 55 -9.47 -3.09 8.05
N SER A 56 -10.62 -3.53 7.51
CA SER A 56 -10.67 -4.65 6.58
C SER A 56 -9.93 -4.33 5.29
N HIS A 57 -9.35 -5.37 4.67
CA HIS A 57 -8.55 -5.27 3.45
C HIS A 57 -9.21 -4.43 2.34
N ALA A 58 -10.50 -4.67 2.07
CA ALA A 58 -11.25 -3.97 1.04
C ALA A 58 -11.55 -2.49 1.37
N ASN A 59 -11.58 -2.13 2.66
CA ASN A 59 -11.95 -0.79 3.11
C ASN A 59 -10.73 0.13 3.30
N ILE A 60 -9.50 -0.39 3.24
CA ILE A 60 -8.29 0.44 3.37
C ILE A 60 -8.24 1.61 2.39
N PRO A 61 -8.54 1.45 1.09
CA PRO A 61 -8.55 2.57 0.15
C PRO A 61 -9.48 3.71 0.58
N GLY A 62 -10.71 3.38 1.02
CA GLY A 62 -11.66 4.38 1.53
C GLY A 62 -11.18 5.03 2.83
N MET A 63 -10.60 4.25 3.75
CA MET A 63 -10.01 4.80 4.99
C MET A 63 -8.92 5.85 4.70
N LEU A 64 -8.08 5.61 3.69
CA LEU A 64 -7.04 6.54 3.27
C LEU A 64 -7.61 7.80 2.63
N GLU A 65 -8.55 7.64 1.70
CA GLU A 65 -9.11 8.76 0.92
C GLU A 65 -10.09 9.63 1.73
N ASP A 66 -10.70 9.06 2.76
CA ASP A 66 -11.67 9.78 3.60
C ASP A 66 -11.07 10.14 4.95
N ALA A 67 -10.89 9.15 5.83
CA ALA A 67 -10.63 9.41 7.25
C ALA A 67 -9.23 10.02 7.47
N VAL A 68 -8.19 9.47 6.83
CA VAL A 68 -6.81 9.98 6.94
C VAL A 68 -6.72 11.40 6.38
N ILE A 69 -7.21 11.62 5.16
CA ILE A 69 -7.21 12.93 4.52
C ILE A 69 -7.99 13.95 5.37
N ASN A 70 -9.17 13.60 5.87
CA ASN A 70 -9.98 14.50 6.69
C ASN A 70 -9.32 14.83 8.04
N LYS A 71 -8.66 13.87 8.67
CA LYS A 71 -7.91 14.09 9.92
C LYS A 71 -6.80 15.12 9.73
N ILE A 72 -5.99 14.95 8.68
CA ILE A 72 -4.90 15.88 8.33
C ILE A 72 -5.46 17.25 7.95
N LYS A 73 -6.50 17.31 7.09
CA LYS A 73 -7.14 18.58 6.69
C LYS A 73 -7.67 19.36 7.90
N LYS A 74 -8.30 18.69 8.86
CA LYS A 74 -8.84 19.32 10.06
C LYS A 74 -7.73 19.93 10.91
N ALA A 75 -6.64 19.20 11.13
CA ALA A 75 -5.49 19.68 11.91
C ALA A 75 -4.77 20.85 11.23
N ALA A 76 -4.50 20.75 9.92
CA ALA A 76 -3.87 21.81 9.15
C ALA A 76 -4.69 23.11 9.20
N LYS A 77 -6.00 23.03 8.95
CA LYS A 77 -6.90 24.20 9.02
C LYS A 77 -6.97 24.80 10.42
N ALA A 78 -6.97 23.98 11.47
CA ALA A 78 -6.98 24.47 12.84
C ALA A 78 -5.71 25.29 13.14
N GLN A 79 -4.54 24.78 12.76
CA GLN A 79 -3.26 25.47 12.92
C GLN A 79 -3.14 26.72 12.04
N GLY A 80 -3.67 26.68 10.81
CA GLY A 80 -3.73 27.85 9.93
C GLY A 80 -4.60 28.95 10.51
N LYS A 81 -5.76 28.60 11.10
CA LYS A 81 -6.67 29.55 11.75
C LYS A 81 -6.07 30.15 13.03
N SER A 82 -5.21 29.41 13.75
CA SER A 82 -4.49 29.91 14.92
C SER A 82 -3.20 30.66 14.58
N GLY A 83 -2.84 30.79 13.30
CA GLY A 83 -1.61 31.46 12.86
C GLY A 83 -0.32 30.69 13.13
N LEU A 84 -0.39 29.41 13.51
CA LEU A 84 0.79 28.56 13.74
C LEU A 84 1.48 28.19 12.42
N ILE A 85 0.71 28.11 11.33
CA ILE A 85 1.22 27.90 9.98
C ILE A 85 0.62 28.94 9.03
N THR A 86 1.34 29.24 7.96
CA THR A 86 0.85 30.12 6.89
C THR A 86 -0.22 29.42 6.05
N LYS A 87 -1.10 30.19 5.40
CA LYS A 87 -2.09 29.66 4.46
C LYS A 87 -1.45 28.85 3.31
N GLY A 88 -0.28 29.28 2.83
CA GLY A 88 0.49 28.55 1.81
C GLY A 88 0.98 27.20 2.33
N ARG A 89 1.46 27.14 3.58
CA ARG A 89 1.89 25.87 4.21
C ARG A 89 0.71 24.94 4.43
N GLU A 90 -0.41 25.45 4.94
CA GLU A 90 -1.66 24.70 5.10
C GLU A 90 -2.06 24.00 3.79
N GLN A 91 -2.13 24.75 2.69
CA GLN A 91 -2.50 24.21 1.37
C GLN A 91 -1.50 23.16 0.88
N SER A 92 -0.19 23.41 1.09
CA SER A 92 0.86 22.48 0.70
C SER A 92 0.77 21.15 1.44
N LEU A 93 0.56 21.17 2.77
CA LEU A 93 0.40 19.97 3.59
C LEU A 93 -0.82 19.16 3.17
N ILE A 94 -1.95 19.82 2.93
CA ILE A 94 -3.18 19.17 2.47
C ILE A 94 -2.98 18.52 1.11
N SER A 95 -2.37 19.23 0.16
CA SER A 95 -2.14 18.72 -1.20
C SER A 95 -1.23 17.49 -1.20
N GLN A 96 -0.12 17.55 -0.44
CA GLN A 96 0.79 16.42 -0.30
C GLN A 96 0.11 15.22 0.36
N ALA A 97 -0.65 15.45 1.43
CA ALA A 97 -1.37 14.37 2.11
C ALA A 97 -2.42 13.70 1.20
N VAL A 98 -3.16 14.49 0.41
CA VAL A 98 -4.10 13.95 -0.59
C VAL A 98 -3.36 13.10 -1.61
N SER A 99 -2.28 13.64 -2.21
CA SER A 99 -1.48 12.92 -3.20
C SER A 99 -0.95 11.58 -2.66
N SER A 100 -0.34 11.58 -1.48
CA SER A 100 0.23 10.37 -0.88
C SER A 100 -0.83 9.35 -0.47
N ALA A 101 -1.95 9.80 0.12
CA ALA A 101 -3.03 8.90 0.51
C ALA A 101 -3.71 8.25 -0.71
N THR A 102 -3.96 9.02 -1.78
CA THR A 102 -4.53 8.50 -3.04
C THR A 102 -3.59 7.50 -3.71
N GLU A 103 -2.28 7.75 -3.72
CA GLU A 103 -1.30 6.81 -4.27
C GLU A 103 -1.32 5.47 -3.51
N ILE A 104 -1.34 5.49 -2.18
CA ILE A 104 -1.47 4.25 -1.37
C ILE A 104 -2.81 3.57 -1.65
N ALA A 105 -3.91 4.32 -1.74
CA ALA A 105 -5.24 3.77 -1.99
C ALA A 105 -5.30 3.05 -3.36
N HIS A 106 -4.77 3.67 -4.41
CA HIS A 106 -4.64 3.08 -5.74
C HIS A 106 -3.82 1.79 -5.71
N LEU A 107 -2.67 1.83 -5.05
CA LEU A 107 -1.79 0.68 -4.88
C LEU A 107 -2.51 -0.47 -4.17
N MET A 108 -3.23 -0.18 -3.08
CA MET A 108 -3.95 -1.18 -2.29
C MET A 108 -5.11 -1.80 -3.07
N ARG A 109 -5.80 -1.05 -3.94
CA ARG A 109 -6.84 -1.61 -4.83
C ARG A 109 -6.24 -2.60 -5.82
N ALA A 110 -5.18 -2.21 -6.53
CA ALA A 110 -4.51 -3.06 -7.51
C ALA A 110 -3.89 -4.32 -6.87
N ALA A 111 -3.18 -4.16 -5.75
CA ALA A 111 -2.58 -5.29 -5.06
C ALA A 111 -3.64 -6.25 -4.47
N TYR A 112 -4.78 -5.71 -4.00
CA TYR A 112 -5.87 -6.52 -3.48
C TYR A 112 -6.58 -7.33 -4.57
N SER A 113 -6.82 -6.75 -5.76
CA SER A 113 -7.40 -7.51 -6.88
C SER A 113 -6.49 -8.67 -7.28
N VAL A 114 -5.18 -8.41 -7.41
CA VAL A 114 -4.19 -9.46 -7.69
C VAL A 114 -4.19 -10.56 -6.63
N ARG A 115 -4.27 -10.20 -5.34
CA ARG A 115 -4.38 -11.18 -4.25
C ARG A 115 -5.64 -12.03 -4.35
N VAL A 116 -6.81 -11.42 -4.61
CA VAL A 116 -8.07 -12.14 -4.75
C VAL A 116 -7.97 -13.18 -5.88
N VAL A 117 -7.48 -12.78 -7.05
CA VAL A 117 -7.30 -13.70 -8.18
C VAL A 117 -6.27 -14.78 -7.86
N SER A 118 -5.17 -14.40 -7.21
CA SER A 118 -4.12 -15.35 -6.83
C SER A 118 -4.62 -16.43 -5.85
N ASP A 119 -5.50 -16.07 -4.91
CA ASP A 119 -6.03 -16.96 -3.88
C ASP A 119 -7.23 -17.81 -4.31
N TYR A 120 -8.14 -17.26 -5.14
CA TYR A 120 -9.47 -17.86 -5.34
C TYR A 120 -9.82 -18.17 -6.79
N GLU A 121 -9.02 -17.74 -7.76
CA GLU A 121 -9.32 -17.91 -9.19
C GLU A 121 -8.22 -18.75 -9.88
N PRO A 122 -8.20 -20.08 -9.65
CA PRO A 122 -7.17 -20.98 -10.19
C PRO A 122 -7.20 -21.10 -11.73
N GLU A 123 -8.30 -20.72 -12.37
CA GLU A 123 -8.47 -20.64 -13.81
C GLU A 123 -7.65 -19.50 -14.44
N ASN A 124 -7.40 -18.43 -13.70
CA ASN A 124 -6.61 -17.29 -14.15
C ASN A 124 -5.11 -17.53 -14.00
N LYS A 125 -4.53 -18.34 -14.89
CA LYS A 125 -3.11 -18.75 -14.82
C LYS A 125 -2.13 -17.59 -14.96
N LEU A 126 -0.96 -17.74 -14.34
CA LEU A 126 0.17 -16.85 -14.58
C LEU A 126 0.64 -16.96 -16.02
N VAL A 127 0.91 -15.81 -16.63
CA VAL A 127 1.55 -15.72 -17.93
C VAL A 127 3.04 -15.51 -17.72
N PHE A 128 3.83 -16.55 -17.94
CA PHE A 128 5.29 -16.49 -17.85
C PHE A 128 5.88 -15.91 -19.14
N LYS A 129 6.72 -14.88 -18.98
CA LYS A 129 7.56 -14.27 -20.01
C LYS A 129 9.03 -14.49 -19.61
N LYS A 130 9.97 -14.25 -20.54
CA LYS A 130 11.40 -14.60 -20.35
C LYS A 130 12.00 -14.26 -18.96
N GLN A 131 11.67 -13.10 -18.39
CA GLN A 131 12.24 -12.65 -17.11
C GLN A 131 11.21 -12.22 -16.06
N THR A 132 9.92 -12.39 -16.35
CA THR A 132 8.82 -11.87 -15.54
C THR A 132 7.62 -12.79 -15.69
N PHE A 133 6.72 -12.76 -14.72
CA PHE A 133 5.39 -13.33 -14.88
C PHE A 133 4.36 -12.29 -14.47
N GLU A 134 3.16 -12.44 -15.03
CA GLU A 134 2.05 -11.55 -14.74
C GLU A 134 0.76 -12.31 -14.49
N ILE A 135 -0.12 -11.70 -13.71
CA ILE A 135 -1.49 -12.12 -13.50
C ILE A 135 -2.37 -10.89 -13.66
N ILE A 136 -3.47 -11.00 -14.40
CA ILE A 136 -4.43 -9.91 -14.64
C ILE A 136 -3.78 -8.56 -15.02
N GLY A 137 -2.72 -8.59 -15.83
CA GLY A 137 -2.02 -7.39 -16.30
C GLY A 137 -1.00 -6.80 -15.31
N HIS A 138 -0.81 -7.41 -14.14
CA HIS A 138 0.16 -6.98 -13.12
C HIS A 138 1.36 -7.91 -13.07
N THR A 139 2.57 -7.34 -13.14
CA THR A 139 3.82 -8.11 -13.18
C THR A 139 4.40 -8.36 -11.79
N ASP A 140 5.22 -9.40 -11.65
CA ASP A 140 6.01 -9.65 -10.43
C ASP A 140 6.92 -8.47 -10.07
N SER A 141 7.45 -7.78 -11.08
CA SER A 141 8.31 -6.60 -10.90
C SER A 141 7.53 -5.40 -10.35
N GLU A 142 6.29 -5.21 -10.78
CA GLU A 142 5.39 -4.23 -10.20
C GLU A 142 5.08 -4.58 -8.73
N ALA A 143 4.72 -5.83 -8.47
CA ALA A 143 4.36 -6.30 -7.13
C ALA A 143 5.51 -6.17 -6.12
N LYS A 144 6.73 -6.45 -6.57
CA LYS A 144 7.95 -6.23 -5.79
C LYS A 144 8.13 -4.78 -5.34
N ASN A 145 7.55 -3.80 -6.05
CA ASN A 145 7.68 -2.40 -5.69
C ASN A 145 6.53 -1.87 -4.82
N TRP A 146 5.45 -2.63 -4.62
CA TRP A 146 4.28 -2.15 -3.88
C TRP A 146 4.62 -1.72 -2.45
N MET A 147 5.31 -2.57 -1.68
CA MET A 147 5.70 -2.25 -0.30
C MET A 147 6.62 -1.02 -0.23
N ILE A 148 7.52 -0.87 -1.20
CA ILE A 148 8.48 0.26 -1.26
C ILE A 148 7.72 1.56 -1.51
N ARG A 149 6.80 1.57 -2.48
CA ARG A 149 5.93 2.73 -2.77
C ARG A 149 5.07 3.09 -1.55
N ALA A 150 4.39 2.11 -0.95
CA ALA A 150 3.59 2.34 0.25
C ALA A 150 4.43 2.88 1.42
N SER A 151 5.65 2.39 1.61
CA SER A 151 6.56 2.86 2.67
C SER A 151 6.98 4.31 2.47
N ARG A 152 7.25 4.71 1.23
CA ARG A 152 7.60 6.10 0.88
C ARG A 152 6.45 7.05 1.21
N GLU A 153 5.25 6.75 0.72
CA GLU A 153 4.06 7.59 0.94
C GLU A 153 3.63 7.59 2.42
N LYS A 154 3.77 6.45 3.12
CA LYS A 154 3.63 6.38 4.58
C LYS A 154 4.57 7.37 5.27
N GLY A 155 5.84 7.46 4.84
CA GLY A 155 6.81 8.40 5.39
C GLY A 155 6.37 9.86 5.24
N VAL A 156 5.81 10.22 4.08
CA VAL A 156 5.25 11.56 3.82
C VAL A 156 4.09 11.85 4.78
N LEU A 157 3.12 10.94 4.86
CA LEU A 157 1.94 11.11 5.71
C LEU A 157 2.30 11.20 7.20
N LEU A 158 3.25 10.39 7.67
CA LEU A 158 3.72 10.47 9.06
C LEU A 158 4.49 11.76 9.34
N SER A 159 5.31 12.23 8.39
CA SER A 159 6.02 13.51 8.52
C SER A 159 5.04 14.68 8.66
N ILE A 160 4.04 14.77 7.76
CA ILE A 160 2.96 15.76 7.83
C ILE A 160 2.20 15.66 9.15
N SER A 161 1.92 14.43 9.59
CA SER A 161 1.17 14.21 10.83
C SER A 161 1.96 14.62 12.08
N LYS A 162 3.29 14.42 12.09
CA LYS A 162 4.17 14.90 13.16
C LYS A 162 4.20 16.43 13.20
N GLU A 163 4.35 17.08 12.05
CA GLU A 163 4.30 18.55 11.96
C GLU A 163 2.98 19.12 12.47
N LEU A 164 1.87 18.43 12.20
CA LEU A 164 0.54 18.81 12.67
C LEU A 164 0.24 18.39 14.12
N GLY A 165 1.17 17.74 14.82
CA GLY A 165 1.00 17.26 16.19
C GLY A 165 -0.03 16.13 16.33
N LEU A 166 -0.33 15.40 15.24
CA LEU A 166 -1.27 14.28 15.23
C LEU A 166 -0.65 12.98 15.74
N VAL A 167 0.67 12.84 15.62
CA VAL A 167 1.44 11.68 16.06
C VAL A 167 2.77 12.15 16.63
N SER A 168 3.35 11.37 17.56
CA SER A 168 4.66 11.64 18.18
C SER A 168 5.83 11.13 17.33
#